data_AF-A0A1V3W9L5-F1
#
_entry.id   AF-A0A1V3W9L5-F1
#
_cell.length_a   1.000
_cell.length_b   1.000
_cell.length_c   1.000
_cell.angle_alpha   90.00
_cell.angle_beta   90.00
_cell.angle_gamma   90.00
#
_symmetry.space_group_name_H-M   'P 1'
#
loop_
_entity.id
_entity.type
_entity.pdbx_description
1 polymer ?
#
loop_
_entity_poly.entity_id
_entity_poly.type
_entity_poly.pdbx_seq_one_letter_code
_entity_poly.pdbx_strand_id
1 'polypeptide(L)'
;MALLERTELDYRDGRIVNANMSDYLVPVNADVPELDATFLPAEDPIADPIGVKGLGELVIVGVPAAIANAVFNATGRRVTDLPITLEKLL
;
A
#
# COMPACT_ATOMS: atom_id res chain seq x y z
N MET A 1 3.55 -0.14 2.83
CA MET A 1 3.55 -0.67 1.46
C MET A 1 3.96 0.36 0.41
N ALA A 2 3.30 1.52 0.26
CA ALA A 2 3.71 2.53 -0.72
C ALA A 2 4.71 3.57 -0.16
N LEU A 3 4.40 4.14 1.02
CA LEU A 3 5.13 5.30 1.58
C LEU A 3 5.90 5.01 2.88
N LEU A 4 5.41 4.08 3.70
CA LEU A 4 5.89 3.91 5.08
C LEU A 4 6.49 2.53 5.34
N GLU A 5 5.66 1.48 5.31
CA GLU A 5 6.10 0.17 5.82
C GLU A 5 7.28 -0.42 5.05
N ARG A 6 8.27 -0.87 5.83
CA ARG A 6 9.43 -1.65 5.39
C ARG A 6 9.98 -2.43 6.57
N THR A 7 10.35 -3.68 6.33
CA THR A 7 11.12 -4.47 7.30
C THR A 7 12.61 -4.19 7.10
N GLU A 8 13.31 -3.80 8.15
CA GLU A 8 14.76 -3.59 8.12
C GLU A 8 15.48 -4.78 8.72
N LEU A 9 16.35 -5.40 7.91
CA LEU A 9 17.13 -6.58 8.27
C LEU A 9 18.59 -6.18 8.54
N ASP A 10 19.12 -6.58 9.69
CA ASP A 10 20.57 -6.55 9.93
C ASP A 10 21.21 -7.75 9.23
N TYR A 11 22.01 -7.50 8.20
CA TYR A 11 22.67 -8.56 7.43
C TYR A 11 23.81 -9.26 8.18
N ARG A 12 24.21 -8.77 9.36
CA ARG A 12 25.27 -9.41 10.17
C ARG A 12 24.76 -10.66 10.88
N ASP A 13 23.52 -10.64 11.34
CA ASP A 13 22.94 -11.71 12.16
C ASP A 13 21.48 -12.10 11.78
N GLY A 14 20.90 -11.44 10.78
CA GLY A 14 19.54 -11.71 10.29
C GLY A 14 18.42 -11.16 11.17
N ARG A 15 18.73 -10.28 12.14
CA ARG A 15 17.71 -9.70 13.01
C ARG A 15 16.88 -8.65 12.29
N ILE A 16 15.56 -8.66 12.49
CA ILE A 16 14.68 -7.55 12.12
C ILE A 16 14.85 -6.44 13.17
N VAL A 17 15.47 -5.33 12.79
CA VAL A 17 15.87 -4.28 13.74
C VAL A 17 14.72 -3.36 14.14
N ASN A 18 13.71 -3.22 13.28
CA ASN A 18 12.54 -2.37 13.49
C ASN A 18 11.27 -3.17 13.88
N ALA A 19 11.42 -4.33 14.53
CA ALA A 19 10.30 -5.19 14.94
C ALA A 19 9.52 -4.63 16.15
N ASN A 20 9.02 -3.41 16.04
CA ASN A 20 8.22 -2.72 17.04
C ASN A 20 7.27 -1.71 16.35
N MET A 21 6.31 -1.16 17.10
CA MET A 21 5.28 -0.26 16.55
C MET A 21 5.75 1.21 16.42
N SER A 22 6.95 1.56 16.88
CA SER A 22 7.50 2.90 16.67
C SER A 22 8.31 3.02 15.39
N ASP A 23 9.02 1.96 15.01
CA ASP A 23 10.00 1.96 13.93
C ASP A 23 9.48 1.27 12.66
N TYR A 24 8.56 0.29 12.79
CA TYR A 24 7.79 -0.21 11.65
C TYR A 24 6.59 0.70 11.42
N LEU A 25 6.78 1.70 10.55
CA LEU A 25 5.78 2.74 10.33
C LEU A 25 4.55 2.19 9.61
N VAL A 26 3.40 2.28 10.27
CA VAL A 26 2.07 2.10 9.69
C VAL A 26 1.36 3.45 9.59
N PRO A 27 0.43 3.65 8.64
CA PRO A 27 -0.34 4.89 8.56
C PRO A 27 -1.07 5.19 9.88
N VAL A 28 -0.98 6.44 10.33
CA VAL A 28 -1.77 6.97 11.46
C VAL A 28 -2.95 7.79 10.95
N ASN A 29 -3.82 8.26 11.85
CA ASN A 29 -5.02 9.04 11.48
C ASN A 29 -4.70 10.26 10.59
N ALA A 30 -3.59 10.95 10.87
CA ALA A 30 -3.17 12.11 10.09
C ALA A 30 -2.68 11.79 8.66
N ASP A 31 -2.34 10.53 8.36
CA ASP A 31 -1.86 10.10 7.04
C ASP A 31 -2.99 9.75 6.07
N VAL A 32 -4.24 9.67 6.57
CA VAL A 32 -5.39 9.18 5.80
C VAL A 32 -6.21 10.38 5.29
N PRO A 33 -6.16 10.69 3.98
CA PRO A 33 -7.01 11.73 3.39
C PRO A 33 -8.45 11.24 3.26
N GLU A 34 -9.33 12.09 2.70
CA GLU A 34 -10.67 11.69 2.32
C GLU A 34 -10.63 10.49 1.34
N LEU A 35 -11.46 9.48 1.62
CA LEU A 35 -11.58 8.27 0.82
C LEU A 35 -12.99 8.20 0.23
N ASP A 36 -13.06 8.10 -1.10
CA ASP A 36 -14.30 7.83 -1.82
C ASP A 36 -14.29 6.40 -2.37
N ALA A 37 -15.35 5.64 -2.08
CA ALA A 37 -15.49 4.26 -2.47
C ALA A 37 -16.86 4.03 -3.10
N THR A 38 -16.86 3.58 -4.35
CA THR A 38 -18.07 3.24 -5.10
C THR A 38 -18.11 1.75 -5.41
N PHE A 39 -19.22 1.10 -5.07
CA PHE A 39 -19.47 -0.30 -5.43
C PHE A 39 -20.27 -0.36 -6.73
N LEU A 40 -19.74 -1.08 -7.71
CA LEU A 40 -20.45 -1.33 -8.95
C LEU A 40 -21.38 -2.54 -8.76
N PRO A 41 -22.67 -2.44 -9.13
CA PRO A 41 -23.58 -3.58 -9.10
C PRO A 41 -23.04 -4.69 -10.01
N ALA A 42 -22.85 -5.88 -9.44
CA ALA A 42 -22.46 -7.07 -10.17
C ALA A 42 -22.96 -8.30 -9.41
N GLU A 43 -23.48 -9.28 -10.15
CA GLU A 43 -23.80 -10.61 -9.64
C GLU A 43 -22.92 -11.64 -10.32
N ASP A 44 -22.51 -12.66 -9.58
CA ASP A 44 -21.70 -13.76 -10.13
C ASP A 44 -22.17 -15.11 -9.60
N PRO A 45 -23.26 -15.66 -10.18
CA PRO A 45 -23.79 -16.96 -9.80
C PRO A 45 -22.87 -18.12 -10.21
N ILE A 46 -21.83 -17.87 -11.01
CA ILE A 46 -20.83 -18.87 -11.39
C ILE A 46 -19.81 -19.02 -10.25
N ALA A 47 -19.35 -17.90 -9.68
CA ALA A 47 -18.40 -17.88 -8.58
C ALA A 47 -19.03 -18.27 -7.25
N ASP A 48 -20.26 -17.82 -6.96
CA ASP A 48 -20.96 -18.09 -5.70
C ASP A 48 -22.49 -18.18 -5.88
N PRO A 49 -23.20 -19.16 -5.28
CA PRO A 49 -24.64 -19.34 -5.45
C PRO A 49 -25.52 -18.15 -5.01
N ILE A 50 -25.05 -17.28 -4.12
CA ILE A 50 -25.77 -16.06 -3.73
C ILE A 50 -25.29 -14.83 -4.53
N GLY A 51 -24.44 -15.02 -5.54
CA GLY A 51 -24.03 -14.01 -6.50
C GLY A 51 -22.96 -13.03 -6.01
N VAL A 52 -22.30 -13.31 -4.89
CA VAL A 52 -21.34 -12.38 -4.24
C VAL A 52 -19.89 -12.59 -4.69
N LYS A 53 -19.03 -11.61 -4.41
CA LYS A 53 -17.59 -11.65 -4.68
C LYS A 53 -16.77 -11.26 -3.46
N GLY A 54 -15.55 -11.78 -3.37
CA GLY A 54 -14.58 -11.41 -2.34
C GLY A 54 -14.07 -9.98 -2.52
N LEU A 55 -13.98 -9.22 -1.43
CA LEU A 55 -13.51 -7.82 -1.42
C LEU A 55 -12.32 -7.57 -0.49
N GLY A 56 -12.10 -8.40 0.53
CA GLY A 56 -11.16 -8.11 1.62
C GLY A 56 -9.72 -7.84 1.17
N GLU A 57 -9.23 -8.59 0.18
CA GLU A 57 -7.89 -8.38 -0.38
C GLU A 57 -7.91 -7.45 -1.59
N LEU A 58 -9.01 -7.43 -2.35
CA LEU A 58 -9.11 -6.65 -3.58
C LEU A 58 -8.90 -5.15 -3.34
N VAL A 59 -9.39 -4.63 -2.22
CA VAL A 59 -9.36 -3.20 -1.90
C VAL A 59 -7.95 -2.61 -1.73
N ILE A 60 -6.93 -3.44 -1.50
CA ILE A 60 -5.53 -2.98 -1.44
C ILE A 60 -4.80 -3.17 -2.77
N VAL A 61 -5.32 -4.02 -3.66
CA VAL A 61 -4.68 -4.32 -4.95
C VAL A 61 -4.64 -3.04 -5.80
N GLY A 62 -3.44 -2.69 -6.26
CA GLY A 62 -3.21 -1.52 -7.10
C GLY A 62 -3.01 -0.20 -6.33
N VAL A 63 -3.38 -0.11 -5.05
CA VAL A 63 -3.22 1.12 -4.25
C VAL A 63 -1.76 1.61 -4.22
N PRO A 64 -0.74 0.76 -3.95
CA PRO A 64 0.66 1.24 -3.94
C PRO A 64 1.14 1.75 -5.30
N ALA A 65 0.70 1.11 -6.39
CA ALA A 65 1.05 1.51 -7.75
C ALA A 65 0.37 2.83 -8.15
N ALA A 66 -0.90 3.04 -7.75
CA ALA A 66 -1.60 4.29 -7.96
C ALA A 66 -0.91 5.46 -7.25
N ILE A 67 -0.50 5.28 -5.99
CA ILE A 67 0.29 6.27 -5.25
C ILE A 67 1.64 6.53 -5.93
N ALA A 68 2.37 5.48 -6.34
CA ALA A 68 3.64 5.64 -7.05
C ALA A 68 3.49 6.41 -8.38
N ASN A 69 2.41 6.16 -9.12
CA ASN A 69 2.09 6.90 -10.34
C ASN A 69 1.76 8.37 -10.03
N ALA A 70 1.05 8.67 -8.94
CA ALA A 70 0.75 10.03 -8.52
C ALA A 70 2.03 10.79 -8.13
N VAL A 71 2.97 10.15 -7.41
CA VAL A 71 4.29 10.72 -7.11
C VAL A 71 5.06 11.00 -8.39
N PHE A 72 5.10 10.06 -9.34
CA PHE A 72 5.72 10.27 -10.65
C PHE A 72 5.08 11.44 -11.41
N ASN A 73 3.75 11.53 -11.43
CA ASN A 73 3.04 12.64 -12.06
C ASN A 73 3.39 13.99 -11.42
N ALA A 74 3.56 14.05 -10.11
CA ALA A 74 3.88 15.27 -9.38
C ALA A 74 5.35 15.70 -9.50
N THR A 75 6.27 14.75 -9.65
CA THR A 75 7.72 15.00 -9.51
C THR A 75 8.53 14.72 -10.77
N GLY A 76 7.97 13.99 -11.74
CA GLY A 76 8.70 13.41 -12.87
C GLY A 76 9.65 12.26 -12.50
N ARG A 77 9.76 11.89 -11.22
CA ARG A 77 10.67 10.83 -10.74
C ARG A 77 9.94 9.51 -10.55
N ARG A 78 10.44 8.45 -11.19
CA ARG A 78 9.86 7.10 -11.11
C ARG A 78 10.58 6.29 -10.02
N VAL A 79 9.88 5.97 -8.94
CA VAL A 79 10.39 5.08 -7.89
C VAL A 79 9.70 3.73 -8.01
N THR A 80 10.48 2.68 -8.24
CA THR A 80 9.99 1.29 -8.39
C THR A 80 10.37 0.38 -7.22
N ASP A 81 11.19 0.89 -6.31
CA ASP A 81 11.60 0.22 -5.08
C ASP A 81 10.87 0.88 -3.91
N LEU A 82 9.98 0.14 -3.26
CA LEU A 82 9.12 0.65 -2.19
C LEU A 82 9.80 0.46 -0.82
N PRO A 83 9.48 1.31 0.18
CA PRO A 83 8.59 2.46 0.11
C PRO A 83 9.21 3.66 -0.60
N ILE A 84 8.38 4.60 -1.04
CA ILE A 84 8.77 5.88 -1.62
C ILE A 84 9.03 6.86 -0.47
N THR A 85 10.27 6.89 0.00
CA THR A 85 10.70 7.83 1.04
C THR A 85 11.17 9.15 0.44
N LEU A 86 11.28 10.19 1.27
CA LEU A 86 11.75 11.51 0.85
C LEU A 86 13.15 11.44 0.22
N GLU A 87 14.04 10.61 0.77
CA GLU A 87 15.41 10.42 0.29
C GLU A 87 15.46 9.88 -1.15
N LYS A 88 14.43 9.14 -1.59
CA LYS A 88 14.34 8.64 -2.97
C LYS A 88 13.88 9.72 -3.97
N LEU A 89 13.42 10.88 -3.48
CA LEU A 89 12.92 11.98 -4.29
C LEU A 89 13.85 13.20 -4.34
N LEU A 90 14.82 13.29 -3.42
CA LEU A 90 15.88 14.30 -3.42
C LEU A 90 16.94 13.96 -4.48
#